data_AF-O28022-F1
#
_entry.id   AF-O28022-F1
#
_cell.length_a   1.000
_cell.length_b   1.000
_cell.length_c   1.000
_cell.angle_alpha   90.00
_cell.angle_beta   90.00
_cell.angle_gamma   90.00
#
_symmetry.space_group_name_H-M   'P 1'
#
loop_
_entity.id
_entity.type
_entity.pdbx_description
1 polymer ?
#
loop_
_entity_poly.entity_id
_entity_poly.type
_entity_poly.pdbx_seq_one_letter_code
_entity_poly.pdbx_strand_id
1 'polypeptide(L)' 'MEKLPHLLRHWVEHTKEHRERFEEVASKIESTHPEIAKKLKEAAEKYREVEEILKKAVDMVG' A
#
# COMPACT_ATOMS: atom_id res chain seq x y z
N MET A 1 1.72 -22.80 -11.81
CA MET A 1 2.27 -21.44 -11.57
C MET A 1 1.63 -20.36 -12.43
N GLU A 2 0.74 -20.69 -13.39
CA GLU A 2 0.18 -19.72 -14.35
C GLU A 2 -0.59 -18.54 -13.71
N LYS A 3 -1.04 -18.67 -12.46
CA LYS A 3 -1.72 -17.60 -11.73
C LYS A 3 -0.78 -16.60 -11.05
N LEU A 4 0.52 -16.88 -10.95
CA LEU A 4 1.45 -16.04 -10.19
C LEU A 4 1.53 -14.59 -10.72
N PRO A 5 1.67 -14.33 -12.03
CA PRO A 5 1.66 -12.96 -12.54
C PRO A 5 0.36 -12.21 -12.26
N HIS A 6 -0.78 -12.92 -12.32
CA HIS A 6 -2.08 -12.34 -11.98
C HIS A 6 -2.18 -12.01 -10.49
N LEU A 7 -1.75 -12.91 -9.61
CA LEU A 7 -1.72 -12.69 -8.16
C LEU A 7 -0.81 -11.53 -7.77
N LEU A 8 0.39 -11.44 -8.36
CA LEU A 8 1.31 -10.34 -8.06
C LEU A 8 0.73 -8.98 -8.46
N ARG A 9 0.14 -8.86 -9.65
CA ARG A 9 -0.54 -7.62 -10.07
C ARG A 9 -1.71 -7.27 -9.16
N HIS A 10 -2.51 -8.26 -8.78
CA HIS A 10 -3.61 -8.09 -7.84
C HIS A 10 -3.14 -7.61 -6.46
N TRP A 11 -2.01 -8.13 -5.96
CA TRP A 11 -1.43 -7.66 -4.71
C TRP A 11 -0.84 -6.25 -4.80
N VAL A 12 -0.24 -5.86 -5.95
CA VAL A 12 0.19 -4.47 -6.19
C VAL A 12 -1.00 -3.53 -6.11
N GLU A 13 -2.11 -3.86 -6.77
CA GLU A 13 -3.35 -3.08 -6.76
C GLU A 13 -3.92 -2.93 -5.34
N HIS A 14 -4.09 -4.02 -4.61
CA HIS A 14 -4.59 -3.96 -3.23
C HIS A 14 -3.64 -3.24 -2.26
N THR A 15 -2.32 -3.36 -2.46
CA THR A 15 -1.35 -2.60 -1.65
C THR A 15 -1.52 -1.10 -1.88
N LYS A 16 -1.71 -0.68 -3.14
CA LYS A 16 -2.00 0.70 -3.49
C LYS A 16 -3.31 1.19 -2.85
N GLU A 17 -4.39 0.42 -2.96
CA GLU A 17 -5.69 0.76 -2.37
C GLU A 17 -5.60 0.96 -0.85
N HIS A 18 -4.92 0.05 -0.15
CA HIS A 18 -4.73 0.16 1.30
C HIS A 18 -3.91 1.39 1.68
N ARG A 19 -2.83 1.69 0.94
CA ARG A 19 -2.05 2.91 1.17
C ARG A 19 -2.91 4.15 1.05
N GLU A 20 -3.63 4.30 -0.07
CA GLU A 20 -4.47 5.48 -0.32
C GLU A 20 -5.55 5.62 0.75
N ARG A 21 -6.12 4.50 1.21
CA ARG A 21 -7.09 4.50 2.31
C ARG A 21 -6.48 4.97 3.63
N PHE A 22 -5.25 4.58 3.95
CA PHE A 22 -4.56 5.06 5.15
C PHE A 22 -4.28 6.55 5.08
N GLU A 23 -3.83 7.06 3.93
CA GLU A 23 -3.60 8.49 3.70
C GLU A 23 -4.90 9.31 3.82
N GLU A 24 -5.99 8.80 3.24
CA GLU A 24 -7.32 9.42 3.30
C GLU A 24 -7.82 9.50 4.76
N VAL A 25 -7.77 8.39 5.49
CA VAL A 25 -8.22 8.34 6.88
C VAL A 25 -7.32 9.20 7.77
N ALA A 26 -6.00 9.15 7.59
CA ALA A 26 -5.06 9.99 8.33
C ALA A 26 -5.40 11.48 8.17
N SER A 27 -5.65 11.91 6.94
CA SER A 27 -6.01 13.30 6.63
C SER A 27 -7.33 13.72 7.29
N LYS A 28 -8.32 12.81 7.32
CA LYS A 28 -9.63 13.07 7.94
C LYS A 28 -9.56 13.18 9.46
N ILE A 29 -8.67 12.44 10.12
CA ILE A 29 -8.58 12.39 11.58
C ILE A 29 -7.45 13.26 12.16
N GLU A 30 -6.66 13.94 11.34
CA GLU A 30 -5.45 14.68 11.77
C GLU A 30 -5.74 15.71 12.87
N SER A 31 -6.88 16.39 12.82
CA SER A 31 -7.27 17.39 13.83
C SER A 31 -7.84 16.80 15.12
N THR A 32 -8.37 15.56 15.09
CA THR A 32 -9.04 14.92 16.24
C THR A 32 -8.18 13.85 16.91
N HIS A 33 -7.34 13.17 16.15
CA HIS A 33 -6.51 12.06 16.58
C HIS A 33 -5.11 12.15 15.92
N PRO A 34 -4.32 13.20 16.21
CA PRO A 34 -3.06 13.48 15.51
C PRO A 34 -2.05 12.33 15.58
N GLU A 35 -1.92 11.66 16.73
CA GLU A 35 -0.99 10.53 16.87
C GLU A 35 -1.41 9.31 16.06
N ILE A 36 -2.73 9.05 15.93
CA ILE A 36 -3.23 7.97 15.08
C ILE A 36 -3.05 8.34 13.60
N ALA A 37 -3.34 9.58 13.22
CA ALA A 37 -3.07 10.07 11.87
C ALA A 37 -1.60 9.89 11.48
N LYS A 38 -0.67 10.21 12.38
CA LYS A 38 0.76 10.00 12.18
C LYS A 38 1.10 8.53 11.96
N LYS A 39 0.51 7.61 12.73
CA LYS A 39 0.71 6.16 12.55
C LYS A 39 0.12 5.62 11.25
N LEU A 40 -1.01 6.17 10.79
CA LEU A 40 -1.56 5.84 9.48
C LEU A 40 -0.68 6.35 8.33
N LYS A 41 -0.13 7.57 8.44
CA LYS A 41 0.87 8.10 7.48
C LYS A 41 2.12 7.22 7.45
N GLU A 42 2.63 6.81 8.62
CA GLU A 42 3.76 5.87 8.73
C GLU A 42 3.46 4.52 8.05
N ALA A 43 2.25 3.97 8.27
CA ALA A 43 1.81 2.75 7.60
C ALA A 43 1.71 2.92 6.08
N ALA A 44 1.21 4.06 5.59
CA ALA A 44 1.12 4.36 4.17
C ALA A 44 2.51 4.40 3.50
N GLU A 45 3.51 5.03 4.13
CA GLU A 45 4.89 5.02 3.63
C GLU A 45 5.46 3.60 3.56
N LYS A 46 5.21 2.76 4.56
CA LYS A 46 5.59 1.34 4.51
C LYS A 46 4.90 0.56 3.40
N TYR A 47 3.63 0.86 3.12
CA TYR A 47 2.94 0.26 1.99
C TYR A 47 3.50 0.71 0.63
N ARG A 48 4.07 1.92 0.51
CA ARG A 48 4.83 2.31 -0.70
C ARG A 48 6.04 1.41 -0.91
N GLU A 49 6.80 1.14 0.15
CA GLU A 49 7.95 0.23 0.09
C GLU A 49 7.51 -1.18 -0.37
N VAL A 50 6.40 -1.70 0.18
CA VAL A 50 5.83 -3.00 -0.21
C VAL A 50 5.38 -2.98 -1.68
N GLU A 51 4.70 -1.93 -2.14
CA GLU A 51 4.25 -1.81 -3.52
C GLU A 51 5.42 -1.87 -4.50
N GLU A 52 6.52 -1.15 -4.22
CA GLU A 52 7.71 -1.15 -5.07
C GLU A 52 8.41 -2.51 -5.09
N ILE A 53 8.43 -3.24 -3.98
CA ILE A 53 8.95 -4.62 -3.94
C ILE A 53 8.07 -5.55 -4.78
N LEU A 54 6.75 -5.43 -4.67
CA LEU A 54 5.81 -6.25 -5.42
C LEU A 54 5.87 -5.94 -6.93
N LYS A 55 6.02 -4.68 -7.34
CA LYS A 55 6.25 -4.31 -8.74
C LYS A 55 7.50 -4.97 -9.30
N LYS A 56 8.61 -4.95 -8.56
CA LYS A 56 9.84 -5.66 -8.97
C LYS A 56 9.60 -7.17 -9.11
N ALA A 57 8.78 -7.77 -8.24
CA ALA A 57 8.41 -9.18 -8.36
C ALA A 57 7.54 -9.45 -9.60
N VAL A 58 6.66 -8.53 -9.99
CA VAL A 58 5.91 -8.60 -11.26
C VAL A 58 6.88 -8.60 -12.44
N ASP A 59 7.90 -7.75 -12.42
CA ASP A 59 8.90 -7.67 -13.50
C ASP A 59 9.73 -8.95 -13.65
N MET A 60 9.87 -9.75 -12.58
CA MET A 60 10.59 -11.03 -12.60
C MET A 60 9.78 -12.20 -13.17
N VAL A 61 8.46 -12.06 -13.27
CA VAL A 61 7.58 -13.06 -13.88
C VAL A 61 7.04 -12.63 -15.25
N GLY A 62 7.51 -11.48 -15.74
CA GLY A 62 7.27 -10.97 -17.08
C GLY A 62 8.05 -11.72 -18.16
#